data_AF-A0A081NT18-F1
#
_entry.id   AF-A0A081NT18-F1
#
_cell.length_a   1.000
_cell.length_b   1.000
_cell.length_c   1.000
_cell.angle_alpha   90.00
_cell.angle_beta   90.00
_cell.angle_gamma   90.00
#
_symmetry.space_group_name_H-M   'P 1'
#
loop_
_entity.id
_entity.type
_entity.pdbx_description
1 polymer ?
#
loop_
_entity_poly.entity_id
_entity_poly.type
_entity_poly.pdbx_seq_one_letter_code
_entity_poly.pdbx_strand_id
1 'polypeptide(L)' 'MVECPHCAKPTAFQRHCSHCGTIIQHTVEEKFELLSEAVEKALKKERQKRKKKRRVKMLIGIVIILLAVYVGVKSVGT' A
#
# COMPACT_ATOMS: atom_id res chain seq x y z
N MET A 1 20.11 9.09 -13.10
CA MET A 1 21.37 8.90 -12.34
C MET A 1 21.87 10.29 -12.00
N VAL A 2 22.43 10.50 -10.82
CA VAL A 2 22.95 11.81 -10.36
C VAL A 2 24.46 11.73 -10.26
N GLU A 3 25.16 12.80 -10.57
CA GLU A 3 26.60 12.89 -10.28
C GLU A 3 26.82 13.16 -8.79
N CYS A 4 27.69 12.38 -8.16
CA CYS A 4 28.05 12.62 -6.77
C CYS A 4 28.98 13.84 -6.68
N PRO A 5 28.66 14.88 -5.87
CA PRO A 5 29.50 16.07 -5.74
C PRO A 5 30.88 15.78 -5.12
N HIS A 6 31.02 14.64 -4.43
CA HIS A 6 32.28 14.25 -3.78
C HIS A 6 33.19 13.43 -4.70
N CYS A 7 32.65 12.46 -5.45
CA CYS A 7 33.48 11.55 -6.26
C CYS A 7 33.32 11.75 -7.77
N ALA A 8 32.49 12.68 -8.21
CA ALA A 8 32.19 13.00 -9.62
C ALA A 8 31.75 11.78 -10.46
N LYS A 9 31.36 10.68 -9.81
CA LYS A 9 30.89 9.47 -10.48
C LYS A 9 29.37 9.52 -10.62
N PRO A 10 28.82 9.02 -11.74
CA PRO A 10 27.40 8.79 -11.86
C PRO A 10 26.98 7.73 -10.84
N THR A 11 25.96 8.04 -10.06
CA THR A 11 25.40 7.17 -9.02
C THR A 11 23.90 7.07 -9.19
N ALA A 12 23.35 5.94 -8.72
CA ALA A 12 21.92 5.79 -8.61
C ALA A 12 21.33 6.89 -7.72
N PHE A 13 20.06 7.19 -7.95
CA PHE A 13 19.31 8.21 -7.23
C PHE A 13 19.00 7.71 -5.82
N GLN A 14 19.98 7.86 -4.92
CA GLN A 14 19.94 7.32 -3.56
C GLN A 14 20.58 8.30 -2.58
N ARG A 15 20.13 8.25 -1.32
CA ARG A 15 20.62 9.11 -0.23
C ARG A 15 22.14 9.04 -0.03
N HIS A 16 22.75 7.91 -0.33
CA HIS A 16 24.20 7.72 -0.26
C HIS A 16 24.73 7.36 -1.64
N CYS A 17 25.90 7.91 -1.98
CA CYS A 17 26.61 7.50 -3.18
C CYS A 17 27.05 6.04 -3.06
N SER A 18 26.78 5.23 -4.08
CA SER A 18 27.22 3.82 -4.14
C SER A 18 28.73 3.64 -4.22
N HIS A 19 29.48 4.70 -4.55
CA HIS A 19 30.93 4.66 -4.75
C HIS A 19 31.72 5.13 -3.53
N CYS A 20 31.27 6.20 -2.88
CA CYS A 20 32.01 6.84 -1.79
C CYS A 20 31.24 6.92 -0.47
N GLY A 21 29.98 6.48 -0.43
CA GLY A 21 29.15 6.48 0.77
C GLY A 21 28.70 7.87 1.25
N THR A 22 29.19 8.95 0.62
CA THR A 22 28.80 10.33 0.97
C THR A 22 27.31 10.55 0.78
N ILE A 23 26.71 11.31 1.71
CA ILE A 23 25.30 11.71 1.63
C ILE A 23 25.13 12.69 0.47
N ILE A 24 24.25 12.35 -0.47
CA ILE A 24 23.91 13.22 -1.59
C ILE A 24 22.71 14.07 -1.16
N GLN A 25 22.89 15.39 -1.16
CA GLN A 25 21.79 16.31 -0.90
C GLN A 25 20.92 16.44 -2.16
N HIS A 26 19.82 15.69 -2.17
CA HIS A 26 18.78 15.84 -3.18
C HIS A 26 17.91 17.07 -2.92
N THR A 27 17.45 17.72 -3.99
CA THR A 27 16.47 18.80 -3.91
C THR A 27 15.12 18.26 -3.40
N VAL A 28 14.21 19.16 -3.00
CA VAL A 28 12.89 18.76 -2.49
C VAL A 28 12.08 18.02 -3.56
N GLU A 29 12.21 18.44 -4.83
CA GLU A 29 11.53 17.84 -5.99
C GLU A 29 11.99 16.40 -6.21
N GLU A 30 13.30 16.20 -6.21
CA GLU A 30 13.96 14.90 -6.35
C GLU A 30 13.61 13.93 -5.20
N LYS A 31 13.50 14.43 -3.97
CA LYS A 31 13.01 13.66 -2.81
C LYS A 31 11.55 13.29 -2.95
N PHE A 32 10.72 14.16 -3.51
CA PHE A 32 9.31 13.90 -3.75
C PHE A 32 9.13 12.81 -4.79
N GLU A 33 9.93 12.83 -5.86
CA GLU A 33 9.92 11.81 -6.89
C GLU A 33 10.25 10.42 -6.33
N LEU A 34 11.30 10.32 -5.48
CA LEU A 34 11.64 9.10 -4.75
C LEU A 34 10.50 8.57 -3.85
N LEU A 35 9.74 9.47 -3.24
CA LEU A 35 8.66 9.12 -2.33
C LEU A 35 7.34 8.84 -3.07
N SER A 36 7.14 9.41 -4.25
CA SER A 36 5.89 9.36 -4.99
C SER A 36 5.45 7.92 -5.29
N GLU A 37 6.35 7.08 -5.81
CA GLU A 37 6.06 5.68 -6.11
C GLU A 37 5.76 4.87 -4.84
N ALA A 38 6.53 5.10 -3.78
CA ALA A 38 6.36 4.40 -2.51
C ALA A 38 5.02 4.78 -1.85
N VAL A 39 4.67 6.07 -1.89
CA VAL A 39 3.40 6.60 -1.40
C VAL A 39 2.24 6.07 -2.24
N GLU A 40 2.34 6.04 -3.56
CA GLU A 40 1.28 5.53 -4.43
C GLU A 40 1.03 4.03 -4.18
N LYS A 41 2.10 3.23 -4.04
CA LYS A 41 2.01 1.81 -3.68
C LYS A 41 1.36 1.63 -2.30
N ALA A 42 1.74 2.44 -1.31
CA ALA A 42 1.14 2.40 0.03
C ALA A 42 -0.36 2.77 0.01
N LEU A 43 -0.73 3.82 -0.72
CA LEU A 43 -2.12 4.24 -0.89
C LEU A 43 -2.98 3.18 -1.59
N LYS A 44 -2.46 2.53 -2.64
CA LYS A 44 -3.14 1.41 -3.31
C LYS A 44 -3.37 0.25 -2.34
N LYS A 45 -2.38 -0.10 -1.53
CA LYS A 45 -2.48 -1.19 -0.54
C LYS A 45 -3.54 -0.91 0.53
N GLU A 46 -3.57 0.31 1.07
CA GLU A 46 -4.61 0.72 2.03
C GLU A 46 -6.01 0.73 1.41
N ARG A 47 -6.14 1.20 0.17
CA ARG A 47 -7.41 1.18 -0.57
C ARG A 47 -7.92 -0.25 -0.79
N GLN A 48 -7.04 -1.18 -1.15
CA GLN A 48 -7.41 -2.59 -1.32
C GLN A 48 -7.80 -3.26 0.01
N LYS A 49 -7.09 -2.99 1.11
CA LYS A 49 -7.46 -3.49 2.45
C LYS A 49 -8.88 -3.05 2.84
N ARG A 50 -9.20 -1.76 2.64
CA ARG A 50 -10.55 -1.23 2.93
C ARG A 50 -11.63 -1.89 2.07
N LYS A 51 -11.37 -2.09 0.76
CA LYS A 51 -12.29 -2.80 -0.14
C LYS A 51 -12.54 -4.25 0.32
N LYS A 52 -11.48 -4.99 0.68
CA LYS A 52 -11.60 -6.37 1.18
C LYS A 52 -12.41 -6.43 2.47
N LYS A 53 -12.14 -5.54 3.43
CA LYS A 53 -12.88 -5.46 4.70
C LYS A 53 -14.38 -5.22 4.48
N ARG A 54 -14.76 -4.35 3.53
CA ARG A 54 -16.18 -4.11 3.20
C ARG A 54 -16.86 -5.35 2.61
N ARG A 55 -16.20 -6.06 1.67
CA ARG A 55 -16.75 -7.30 1.08
C ARG A 55 -16.95 -8.38 2.13
N VAL A 56 -15.97 -8.59 3.01
CA VAL A 56 -16.07 -9.59 4.10
C VAL A 56 -17.23 -9.26 5.03
N LYS A 57 -17.39 -8.00 5.45
CA LYS A 57 -18.54 -7.59 6.28
C LYS A 57 -19.89 -7.87 5.62
N MET A 58 -20.01 -7.60 4.32
CA MET A 58 -21.24 -7.86 3.56
C MET A 58 -21.56 -9.35 3.48
N LEU A 59 -20.56 -10.20 3.20
CA LEU A 59 -20.73 -11.65 3.17
C LEU A 59 -21.17 -12.21 4.53
N ILE A 60 -20.57 -11.74 5.62
CA ILE A 60 -20.98 -12.13 6.98
C ILE A 60 -22.45 -11.77 7.23
N GLY A 61 -22.87 -10.56 6.83
CA GLY A 61 -24.28 -10.15 6.93
C GLY A 61 -25.23 -11.07 6.17
N ILE A 62 -24.88 -11.45 4.93
CA ILE A 62 -25.67 -12.38 4.12
C ILE A 62 -25.77 -13.76 4.80
N VAL A 63 -24.66 -14.28 5.32
CA VAL A 63 -24.65 -15.58 6.00
C VAL A 63 -25.54 -15.56 7.25
N ILE A 64 -25.51 -14.48 8.03
CA ILE A 64 -26.39 -14.32 9.21
C ILE A 64 -27.86 -14.32 8.79
N ILE A 65 -28.22 -13.59 7.74
CA ILE A 65 -29.60 -13.55 7.22
C ILE A 65 -30.04 -14.93 6.74
N LEU A 66 -29.21 -15.64 5.97
CA LEU A 66 -29.52 -16.98 5.48
C LEU A 66 -29.72 -17.98 6.62
N LEU A 67 -28.88 -17.91 7.67
CA LEU A 67 -29.03 -18.74 8.86
C LEU A 67 -30.34 -18.42 9.60
N ALA A 68 -30.70 -17.15 9.75
CA ALA A 68 -31.95 -16.75 10.40
C ALA A 68 -33.18 -17.25 9.62
N VAL A 69 -33.16 -17.14 8.28
CA VAL A 69 -34.21 -17.69 7.41
C VAL A 69 -34.29 -19.20 7.51
N TYR A 70 -33.16 -19.91 7.47
CA TYR A 70 -33.13 -21.37 7.60
C TYR A 70 -33.70 -21.85 8.94
N VAL A 71 -33.32 -21.21 10.05
CA VAL A 71 -33.87 -21.53 11.38
C VAL A 71 -35.36 -21.22 11.44
N GLY A 72 -35.80 -20.07 10.92
CA GLY A 72 -37.22 -19.69 10.88
C GLY A 72 -38.09 -20.66 10.07
N VAL A 73 -37.61 -21.09 8.90
CA VAL A 73 -38.29 -22.10 8.07
C VAL A 73 -38.36 -23.44 8.80
N LYS A 74 -37.26 -23.86 9.45
CA LYS A 74 -37.23 -25.11 10.21
C LYS A 74 -38.19 -25.12 11.39
N SER A 75 -38.39 -23.99 12.07
CA SER A 75 -39.32 -23.87 13.20
C SER A 75 -40.80 -23.84 12.83
N VAL A 76 -41.14 -23.53 11.57
CA VAL A 76 -42.55 -23.49 11.09
C VAL A 76 -42.97 -24.81 10.43
N GLY A 77 -42.01 -25.64 10.00
CA GLY A 77 -42.24 -26.93 9.35
C GLY A 77 -42.34 -28.16 10.27
N THR A 78 -42.28 -27.97 11.59
CA THR A 78 -42.55 -28.98 12.64
C THR A 78 -43.78 -28.58 13.43
#